data_AF-A0A822YJH4-F1
#
_entry.id   AF-A0A822YJH4-F1
#
_cell.length_a   1.000
_cell.length_b   1.000
_cell.length_c   1.000
_cell.angle_alpha   90.00
_cell.angle_beta   90.00
_cell.angle_gamma   90.00
#
_symmetry.space_group_name_H-M   'P 1'
#
loop_
_entity.id
_entity.type
_entity.pdbx_description
1 polymer ?
#
loop_
_entity_poly.entity_id
_entity_poly.type
_entity_poly.pdbx_seq_one_letter_code
_entity_poly.pdbx_strand_id
1 'polypeptide(L)'
;MFDYFIVLLPLGKFFMAKHPHLTWTPCAAHCLDLILEDIGKLPFISKTIERIIALTGYIYNNPGLLNLMRKYTNQRELLWPAKAHFATFFLTLQRIYKQKKNLRDLFNSKDWNESKWVKEIKEKRVGETVMIPTFWNNVIFTLKVCSPLVQVLRLVDRGNKPSMGYIYEAMDRAKEAIASSFGRHEEKYKHIFEIIDKRWECQLHQPLHTASFYLNLKFYYDDAERID
;
A
#
# COMPACT_ATOMS: atom_id res chain seq x y z
N MET A 1 2.72 -17.26 4.85
CA MET A 1 1.83 -17.13 6.01
C MET A 1 0.55 -17.86 5.61
N PHE A 2 0.40 -19.11 6.05
CA PHE A 2 -0.77 -19.93 5.73
C PHE A 2 -2.04 -19.22 6.19
N ASP A 3 -3.15 -19.40 5.46
CA ASP A 3 -4.45 -18.76 5.65
C ASP A 3 -5.01 -18.93 7.09
N TYR A 4 -4.59 -18.07 8.01
CA TYR A 4 -5.26 -17.85 9.30
C TYR A 4 -6.74 -17.42 9.13
N PHE A 5 -7.09 -16.96 7.92
CA PHE A 5 -8.39 -16.45 7.54
C PHE A 5 -9.48 -17.52 7.42
N ILE A 6 -9.14 -18.74 7.01
CA ILE A 6 -10.13 -19.85 6.95
C ILE A 6 -10.64 -20.20 8.37
N VAL A 7 -9.87 -19.90 9.41
CA VAL A 7 -10.21 -20.29 10.79
C VAL A 7 -10.92 -19.18 11.55
N LEU A 8 -10.50 -17.91 11.39
CA LEU A 8 -10.98 -16.82 12.25
C LEU A 8 -12.44 -16.42 12.03
N LEU A 9 -12.91 -16.37 10.78
CA LEU A 9 -14.32 -16.04 10.48
C LEU A 9 -15.29 -17.12 11.01
N PRO A 10 -15.07 -18.42 10.73
CA PRO A 10 -15.89 -19.47 11.34
C PRO A 10 -15.80 -19.50 12.86
N LEU A 11 -14.61 -19.23 13.43
CA LEU A 11 -14.43 -19.17 14.88
C LEU A 11 -15.22 -18.01 15.50
N GLY A 12 -15.20 -16.82 14.88
CA GLY A 12 -16.00 -15.67 15.31
C GLY A 12 -17.51 -15.96 15.27
N LYS A 13 -17.99 -16.61 14.20
CA LYS A 13 -19.39 -17.05 14.10
C LYS A 13 -19.75 -18.08 15.16
N PHE A 14 -18.88 -19.07 15.39
CA PHE A 14 -19.06 -20.07 16.45
C PHE A 14 -19.09 -19.42 17.84
N PHE A 15 -18.21 -18.44 18.09
CA PHE A 15 -18.15 -17.70 19.33
C PHE A 15 -19.48 -16.96 19.61
N MET A 16 -20.00 -16.24 18.62
CA MET A 16 -21.30 -15.55 18.75
C MET A 16 -22.46 -16.54 18.92
N ALA A 17 -22.40 -17.73 18.32
CA ALA A 17 -23.41 -18.77 18.52
C ALA A 17 -23.39 -19.32 19.96
N LYS A 18 -22.21 -19.45 20.59
CA LYS A 18 -22.07 -19.91 21.97
C LYS A 18 -22.37 -18.81 23.00
N HIS A 19 -22.19 -17.54 22.61
CA HIS A 19 -22.38 -16.38 23.47
C HIS A 19 -23.27 -15.33 22.78
N PRO A 20 -24.62 -15.49 22.79
CA PRO A 20 -25.54 -14.67 21.98
C PRO A 20 -25.56 -13.17 22.30
N HIS A 21 -25.04 -12.79 23.46
CA HIS A 21 -24.97 -11.39 23.92
C HIS A 21 -23.64 -10.70 23.55
N LEU A 22 -22.67 -11.42 22.97
CA LEU A 22 -21.40 -10.87 22.54
C LEU A 22 -21.34 -10.77 21.02
N THR A 23 -20.82 -9.63 20.53
CA THR A 23 -20.55 -9.43 19.12
C THR A 23 -19.06 -9.58 18.83
N TRP A 24 -18.73 -10.20 17.70
CA TRP A 24 -17.36 -10.31 17.22
C TRP A 24 -17.24 -9.67 15.83
N THR A 25 -16.15 -8.96 15.57
CA THR A 25 -15.81 -8.39 14.27
C THR A 25 -14.31 -8.59 14.01
N PRO A 26 -13.88 -8.88 12.76
CA PRO A 26 -12.47 -8.92 12.44
C PRO A 26 -11.84 -7.52 12.54
N CYS A 27 -10.53 -7.47 12.77
CA CYS A 27 -9.79 -6.22 12.86
C CYS A 27 -9.76 -5.50 11.50
N ALA A 28 -10.26 -4.27 11.46
CA ALA A 28 -10.32 -3.48 10.24
C ALA A 28 -8.95 -3.20 9.60
N ALA A 29 -7.93 -2.92 10.43
CA ALA A 29 -6.56 -2.72 9.97
C ALA A 29 -6.01 -3.97 9.28
N HIS A 30 -6.25 -5.14 9.89
CA HIS A 30 -5.85 -6.42 9.32
C HIS A 30 -6.54 -6.69 7.98
N CYS A 31 -7.84 -6.40 7.86
CA CYS A 31 -8.56 -6.53 6.60
C CYS A 31 -8.00 -5.62 5.49
N LEU A 32 -7.65 -4.38 5.83
CA LEU A 32 -7.03 -3.43 4.89
C LEU A 32 -5.64 -3.89 4.46
N ASP A 33 -4.83 -4.41 5.38
CA ASP A 33 -3.53 -5.01 5.05
C ASP A 33 -3.68 -6.18 4.07
N LEU A 34 -4.70 -7.02 4.23
CA LEU A 34 -4.99 -8.13 3.31
C LEU A 34 -5.43 -7.64 1.92
N ILE A 35 -6.25 -6.58 1.83
CA ILE A 35 -6.61 -5.95 0.55
C ILE A 35 -5.35 -5.49 -0.17
N LEU A 36 -4.48 -4.78 0.55
CA LEU A 36 -3.23 -4.28 0.01
C LEU A 36 -2.29 -5.41 -0.41
N GLU A 37 -2.19 -6.49 0.37
CA GLU A 37 -1.42 -7.67 0.02
C GLU A 37 -1.92 -8.34 -1.26
N ASP A 38 -3.24 -8.50 -1.42
CA ASP A 38 -3.83 -9.09 -2.62
C ASP A 38 -3.61 -8.23 -3.87
N ILE A 39 -3.68 -6.90 -3.75
CA ILE A 39 -3.26 -5.99 -4.81
C ILE A 39 -1.77 -6.19 -5.13
N GLY A 40 -0.94 -6.33 -4.10
CA GLY A 40 0.49 -6.62 -4.23
C GLY A 40 0.81 -7.91 -4.99
N LYS A 41 -0.08 -8.92 -4.93
CA LYS A 41 0.05 -10.21 -5.63
C LYS A 41 -0.24 -10.13 -7.13
N LEU A 42 -0.82 -9.04 -7.63
CA LEU A 42 -1.06 -8.87 -9.06
C LEU A 42 0.25 -9.00 -9.84
N PRO A 43 0.32 -9.78 -10.94
CA PRO A 43 1.60 -10.16 -11.56
C PRO A 43 2.50 -8.98 -11.93
N PHE A 44 1.94 -7.87 -12.42
CA PHE A 44 2.71 -6.68 -12.78
C PHE A 44 3.17 -5.88 -11.55
N ILE A 45 2.40 -5.87 -10.46
CA ILE A 45 2.76 -5.22 -9.19
C ILE A 45 3.83 -6.06 -8.48
N SER A 46 3.64 -7.37 -8.37
CA SER A 46 4.60 -8.31 -7.80
C SER A 46 5.97 -8.21 -8.50
N LYS A 47 6.00 -8.24 -9.84
CA LYS A 47 7.25 -8.01 -10.61
C LYS A 47 7.88 -6.65 -10.33
N THR A 48 7.08 -5.62 -10.08
CA THR A 48 7.57 -4.28 -9.74
C THR A 48 8.16 -4.25 -8.32
N ILE A 49 7.52 -4.94 -7.37
CA ILE A 49 8.02 -5.15 -6.00
C ILE A 49 9.38 -5.84 -6.05
N GLU A 50 9.49 -6.96 -6.78
CA GLU A 50 10.75 -7.71 -6.92
C GLU A 50 11.88 -6.87 -7.48
N ARG A 51 11.60 -6.07 -8.53
CA ARG A 51 12.56 -5.14 -9.12
C ARG A 51 13.02 -4.07 -8.14
N ILE A 52 12.11 -3.54 -7.33
CA ILE A 52 12.45 -2.57 -6.27
C ILE A 52 13.33 -3.21 -5.20
N ILE A 53 12.98 -4.41 -4.74
CA ILE A 53 13.78 -5.14 -3.75
C ILE A 53 15.18 -5.41 -4.30
N ALA A 54 15.30 -5.83 -5.57
CA ALA A 54 16.58 -6.03 -6.22
C ALA A 54 17.39 -4.72 -6.32
N LEU A 55 16.73 -3.61 -6.69
CA LEU A 55 17.35 -2.28 -6.79
C LEU A 55 17.88 -1.79 -5.44
N THR A 56 17.04 -1.76 -4.40
CA THR A 56 17.46 -1.35 -3.06
C THR A 56 18.49 -2.32 -2.50
N GLY A 57 18.27 -3.62 -2.72
CA GLY A 57 19.19 -4.71 -2.45
C GLY A 57 20.60 -4.40 -2.90
N TYR A 58 20.68 -4.08 -4.18
CA TYR A 58 21.93 -3.81 -4.84
C TYR A 58 22.61 -2.53 -4.35
N ILE A 59 21.84 -1.44 -4.13
CA ILE A 59 22.39 -0.17 -3.65
C ILE A 59 22.99 -0.34 -2.24
N TYR A 60 22.25 -0.94 -1.30
CA TYR A 60 22.72 -1.05 0.09
C TYR A 60 23.82 -2.09 0.28
N ASN A 61 23.88 -3.13 -0.55
CA ASN A 61 24.96 -4.12 -0.50
C ASN A 61 26.30 -3.61 -1.09
N ASN A 62 26.30 -2.47 -1.76
CA ASN A 62 27.49 -1.87 -2.37
C ASN A 62 27.80 -0.51 -1.71
N PRO A 63 28.71 -0.45 -0.73
CA PRO A 63 28.98 0.80 0.02
C PRO A 63 29.37 1.99 -0.88
N GLY A 64 30.12 1.74 -1.96
CA GLY A 64 30.47 2.78 -2.93
C GLY A 64 29.27 3.32 -3.70
N LEU A 65 28.38 2.43 -4.15
CA LEU A 65 27.14 2.82 -4.82
C LEU A 65 26.15 3.49 -3.86
N LEU A 66 26.08 3.05 -2.61
CA LEU A 66 25.29 3.69 -1.57
C LEU A 66 25.73 5.15 -1.36
N ASN A 67 27.04 5.38 -1.23
CA ASN A 67 27.60 6.72 -1.10
C ASN A 67 27.36 7.57 -2.35
N LEU A 68 27.46 6.97 -3.54
CA LEU A 68 27.14 7.65 -4.78
C LEU A 68 25.64 8.03 -4.82
N MET A 69 24.74 7.10 -4.50
CA MET A 69 23.31 7.37 -4.40
C MET A 69 23.01 8.51 -3.42
N ARG A 70 23.66 8.53 -2.25
CA ARG A 70 23.55 9.63 -1.27
C ARG A 70 23.99 10.98 -1.83
N LYS A 71 25.03 11.02 -2.67
CA LYS A 71 25.47 12.23 -3.38
C LYS A 71 24.38 12.75 -4.33
N TYR A 72 23.73 11.88 -5.09
CA TYR A 72 22.67 12.26 -6.05
C TYR A 72 21.32 12.56 -5.38
N THR A 73 21.05 11.98 -4.22
CA THR A 73 19.76 12.12 -3.52
C THR A 73 19.77 13.16 -2.40
N ASN A 74 20.87 13.90 -2.22
CA ASN A 74 21.09 14.81 -1.08
C ASN A 74 20.89 14.10 0.26
N GLN A 75 21.57 12.96 0.45
CA GLN A 75 21.56 12.13 1.66
C GLN A 75 20.18 11.51 1.98
N ARG A 76 19.25 11.45 1.02
CA ARG A 76 17.93 10.86 1.25
C ARG A 76 17.95 9.35 1.08
N GLU A 77 17.66 8.63 2.16
CA GLU A 77 17.65 7.16 2.19
C GLU A 77 16.41 6.55 1.50
N LEU A 78 16.66 5.55 0.67
CA LEU A 78 15.66 4.73 -0.04
C LEU A 78 15.31 3.52 0.83
N LEU A 79 14.55 3.72 1.93
CA LEU A 79 14.20 2.67 2.91
C LEU A 79 14.28 1.23 2.40
N TRP A 80 15.03 0.38 3.10
CA TRP A 80 15.05 -1.04 2.77
C TRP A 80 13.65 -1.65 2.94
N PRO A 81 13.07 -2.26 1.89
CA PRO A 81 11.76 -2.88 1.99
C PRO A 81 11.87 -4.15 2.86
N ALA A 82 11.23 -4.15 4.03
CA ALA A 82 11.05 -5.36 4.81
C ALA A 82 10.04 -6.30 4.13
N LYS A 83 10.38 -7.58 4.00
CA LYS A 83 9.49 -8.61 3.38
C LYS A 83 8.14 -8.80 4.08
N ALA A 84 7.98 -8.32 5.31
CA ALA A 84 6.90 -8.74 6.20
C ALA A 84 5.69 -7.79 6.34
N HIS A 85 5.75 -6.54 5.83
CA HIS A 85 4.64 -5.59 6.01
C HIS A 85 4.44 -4.70 4.77
N PHE A 86 3.22 -4.69 4.23
CA PHE A 86 2.85 -3.92 3.05
C PHE A 86 3.09 -2.41 3.24
N ALA A 87 2.81 -1.87 4.42
CA ALA A 87 3.04 -0.46 4.75
C ALA A 87 4.50 -0.03 4.53
N THR A 88 5.47 -0.86 4.92
CA THR A 88 6.90 -0.60 4.71
C THR A 88 7.25 -0.59 3.23
N PHE A 89 6.74 -1.55 2.46
CA PHE A 89 6.92 -1.58 1.01
C PHE A 89 6.35 -0.32 0.35
N PHE A 90 5.14 0.10 0.72
CA PHE A 90 4.51 1.30 0.18
C PHE A 90 5.33 2.57 0.45
N LEU A 91 5.89 2.72 1.66
CA LEU A 91 6.77 3.84 1.99
C LEU A 91 8.07 3.83 1.16
N THR A 92 8.67 2.66 0.97
CA THR A 92 9.84 2.50 0.08
C THR A 92 9.49 2.90 -1.36
N LEU A 93 8.35 2.42 -1.88
CA LEU A 93 7.85 2.75 -3.22
C LEU A 93 7.67 4.27 -3.40
N GLN A 94 7.04 4.93 -2.44
CA GLN A 94 6.87 6.40 -2.44
C GLN A 94 8.21 7.13 -2.47
N ARG A 95 9.20 6.67 -1.69
CA ARG A 95 10.52 7.30 -1.64
C ARG A 95 11.29 7.12 -2.94
N ILE A 96 11.30 5.91 -3.50
CA ILE A 96 11.95 5.63 -4.79
C ILE A 96 11.32 6.49 -5.89
N TYR A 97 10.00 6.59 -5.93
CA TYR A 97 9.32 7.46 -6.90
C TYR A 97 9.70 8.93 -6.74
N LYS A 98 9.77 9.45 -5.51
CA LYS A 98 10.25 10.81 -5.24
C LYS A 98 11.69 11.04 -5.68
N GLN A 99 12.52 10.00 -5.66
CA GLN A 99 13.92 10.05 -6.09
C GLN A 99 14.12 9.63 -7.55
N LYS A 100 13.04 9.43 -8.33
CA LYS A 100 13.10 8.95 -9.73
C LYS A 100 14.12 9.70 -10.58
N LYS A 101 14.09 11.04 -10.56
CA LYS A 101 15.02 11.87 -11.34
C LYS A 101 16.47 11.61 -10.91
N ASN A 102 16.73 11.74 -9.62
CA ASN A 102 18.07 11.54 -9.03
C ASN A 102 18.63 10.14 -9.30
N LEU A 103 17.78 9.11 -9.24
CA LEU A 103 18.14 7.73 -9.58
C LEU A 103 18.47 7.58 -11.07
N ARG A 104 17.68 8.20 -11.96
CA ARG A 104 17.99 8.19 -13.40
C ARG A 104 19.30 8.92 -13.69
N ASP A 105 19.54 10.05 -13.03
CA ASP A 105 20.78 10.82 -13.20
C ASP A 105 21.99 10.03 -12.68
N LEU A 106 21.85 9.34 -11.54
CA LEU A 106 22.85 8.42 -10.99
C LEU A 106 23.22 7.32 -11.98
N PHE A 107 22.24 6.58 -12.50
CA PHE A 107 22.48 5.45 -13.41
C PHE A 107 22.85 5.88 -14.84
N ASN A 108 22.71 7.17 -15.19
CA ASN A 108 23.24 7.75 -16.43
C ASN A 108 24.62 8.42 -16.25
N SER A 109 25.13 8.50 -15.02
CA SER A 109 26.36 9.23 -14.72
C SER A 109 27.60 8.52 -15.27
N LYS A 110 28.64 9.31 -15.57
CA LYS A 110 29.98 8.76 -15.88
C LYS A 110 30.51 7.93 -14.70
N ASP A 111 30.31 8.45 -13.48
CA ASP A 111 30.69 7.76 -12.23
C ASP A 111 30.13 6.34 -12.16
N TRP A 112 28.90 6.10 -12.65
CA TRP A 112 28.30 4.77 -12.75
C TRP A 112 28.90 3.94 -13.89
N ASN A 113 28.94 4.50 -15.10
CA ASN A 113 29.35 3.78 -16.32
C ASN A 113 30.82 3.35 -16.30
N GLU A 114 31.69 4.14 -15.66
CA GLU A 114 33.12 3.86 -15.52
C GLU A 114 33.42 3.06 -14.24
N SER A 115 32.41 2.77 -13.42
CA SER A 115 32.62 2.09 -12.15
C SER A 115 32.94 0.62 -12.31
N LYS A 116 33.71 0.12 -11.33
CA LYS A 116 33.97 -1.32 -11.16
C LYS A 116 32.74 -2.14 -10.73
N TRP A 117 31.58 -1.51 -10.50
CA TRP A 117 30.34 -2.17 -10.04
C TRP A 117 29.46 -2.65 -11.20
N VAL A 118 29.81 -2.33 -12.44
CA VAL A 118 29.05 -2.74 -13.64
C VAL A 118 29.52 -4.12 -14.16
N LYS A 119 30.27 -4.88 -13.36
CA LYS A 119 31.03 -6.05 -13.81
C LYS A 119 30.17 -7.29 -14.01
N GLU A 120 29.05 -7.44 -13.29
CA GLU A 120 28.14 -8.58 -13.46
C GLU A 120 26.84 -8.21 -14.21
N ILE A 121 26.32 -9.18 -14.98
CA ILE A 121 25.07 -9.05 -15.76
C ILE A 121 23.88 -8.69 -14.86
N LYS A 122 23.85 -9.18 -13.62
CA LYS A 122 22.78 -8.88 -12.65
C LYS A 122 22.76 -7.40 -12.25
N GLU A 123 23.93 -6.76 -12.20
CA GLU A 123 24.12 -5.37 -11.76
C GLU A 123 23.71 -4.39 -12.85
N LYS A 124 24.03 -4.71 -14.12
CA LYS A 124 23.56 -3.97 -15.31
C LYS A 124 22.02 -3.92 -15.37
N ARG A 125 21.36 -5.05 -15.11
CA ARG A 125 19.89 -5.13 -15.11
C ARG A 125 19.22 -4.20 -14.09
N VAL A 126 19.88 -3.90 -12.97
CA VAL A 126 19.36 -2.98 -11.95
C VAL A 126 19.37 -1.53 -12.47
N GLY A 127 20.47 -1.09 -13.08
CA GLY A 127 20.55 0.23 -13.73
C GLY A 127 19.57 0.36 -14.90
N GLU A 128 19.47 -0.68 -15.73
CA GLU A 128 18.51 -0.74 -16.84
C GLU A 128 17.06 -0.60 -16.34
N THR A 129 16.71 -1.25 -15.22
CA THR A 129 15.36 -1.20 -14.63
C THR A 129 14.89 0.24 -14.38
N VAL A 130 15.79 1.09 -13.88
CA VAL A 130 15.51 2.52 -13.62
C VAL A 130 15.28 3.31 -14.91
N MET A 131 15.75 2.82 -16.06
CA MET A 131 15.53 3.45 -17.36
C MET A 131 14.24 2.99 -18.03
N ILE A 132 13.68 1.83 -17.66
CA ILE A 132 12.47 1.28 -18.28
C ILE A 132 11.24 2.18 -17.98
N PRO A 133 10.56 2.75 -18.99
CA PRO A 133 9.36 3.56 -18.77
C PRO A 133 8.21 2.79 -18.13
N THR A 134 7.98 1.54 -18.56
CA THR A 134 6.90 0.68 -18.04
C THR A 134 7.07 0.35 -16.56
N PHE A 135 8.32 0.25 -16.06
CA PHE A 135 8.59 0.11 -14.63
C PHE A 135 8.03 1.28 -13.84
N TRP A 136 8.32 2.52 -14.26
CA TRP A 136 7.79 3.71 -13.59
C TRP A 136 6.29 3.87 -13.73
N ASN A 137 5.71 3.47 -14.86
CA ASN A 137 4.26 3.48 -15.03
C ASN A 137 3.57 2.53 -14.04
N ASN A 138 4.15 1.35 -13.82
CA ASN A 138 3.66 0.41 -12.81
C ASN A 138 3.82 0.96 -11.39
N VAL A 139 4.96 1.61 -11.08
CA VAL A 139 5.16 2.30 -9.78
C VAL A 139 4.08 3.35 -9.55
N ILE A 140 3.79 4.19 -10.54
CA ILE A 140 2.74 5.22 -10.46
C ILE A 140 1.37 4.58 -10.28
N PHE A 141 1.06 3.54 -11.04
CA PHE A 141 -0.20 2.80 -10.91
C PHE A 141 -0.39 2.28 -9.47
N THR A 142 0.62 1.57 -8.94
CA THR A 142 0.58 1.02 -7.59
C THR A 142 0.41 2.13 -6.55
N LEU A 143 1.08 3.27 -6.71
CA LEU A 143 0.91 4.42 -5.81
C LEU A 143 -0.50 5.02 -5.85
N LYS A 144 -1.08 5.17 -7.04
CA LYS A 144 -2.46 5.68 -7.23
C LYS A 144 -3.50 4.79 -6.54
N VAL A 145 -3.33 3.47 -6.64
CA VAL A 145 -4.22 2.49 -6.02
C VAL A 145 -4.02 2.39 -4.51
N CYS A 146 -2.78 2.27 -4.06
CA CYS A 146 -2.51 1.92 -2.66
C CYS A 146 -2.54 3.15 -1.74
N SER A 147 -2.29 4.36 -2.25
CA SER A 147 -2.22 5.55 -1.40
C SER A 147 -3.54 5.86 -0.67
N PRO A 148 -4.71 5.84 -1.32
CA PRO A 148 -5.98 6.05 -0.63
C PRO A 148 -6.26 4.96 0.41
N LEU A 149 -5.99 3.69 0.08
CA LEU A 149 -6.17 2.56 1.01
C LEU A 149 -5.26 2.65 2.24
N VAL A 150 -4.00 3.07 2.07
CA VAL A 150 -3.07 3.33 3.19
C VAL A 150 -3.54 4.49 4.07
N GLN A 151 -4.27 5.47 3.51
CA GLN A 151 -4.89 6.53 4.33
C GLN A 151 -6.03 5.97 5.19
N VAL A 152 -6.84 5.04 4.66
CA VAL A 152 -7.86 4.34 5.46
C VAL A 152 -7.20 3.49 6.55
N LEU A 153 -6.12 2.75 6.22
CA LEU A 153 -5.37 1.96 7.20
C LEU A 153 -4.86 2.84 8.36
N ARG A 154 -4.27 3.99 8.02
CA ARG A 154 -3.82 4.96 9.04
C ARG A 154 -4.96 5.55 9.86
N LEU A 155 -6.17 5.67 9.30
CA LEU A 155 -7.34 6.13 10.04
C LEU A 155 -7.74 5.11 11.11
N VAL A 156 -7.74 3.83 10.76
CA VAL A 156 -8.16 2.76 11.69
C VAL A 156 -7.07 2.38 12.71
N ASP A 157 -5.78 2.53 12.37
CA ASP A 157 -4.65 2.24 13.26
C ASP A 157 -4.40 3.34 14.31
N ARG A 158 -4.82 4.58 14.04
CA ARG A 158 -4.68 5.70 14.99
C ARG A 158 -5.70 5.52 16.11
N GLY A 159 -5.36 4.73 17.13
CA GLY A 159 -6.20 4.40 18.30
C GLY A 159 -6.68 5.58 19.17
N ASN A 160 -6.55 6.82 18.69
CA ASN A 160 -6.82 8.04 19.44
C ASN A 160 -8.24 8.58 19.17
N LYS A 161 -8.93 8.08 18.13
CA LYS A 161 -10.31 8.47 17.79
C LYS A 161 -11.12 7.24 17.40
N PRO A 162 -12.43 7.17 17.72
CA PRO A 162 -13.29 6.08 17.28
C PRO A 162 -13.39 6.09 15.76
N SER A 163 -12.65 5.17 15.11
CA SER A 163 -12.52 5.07 13.64
C SER A 163 -13.65 4.27 13.01
N MET A 164 -14.33 3.43 13.79
CA MET A 164 -15.37 2.51 13.33
C MET A 164 -16.52 3.23 12.62
N GLY A 165 -16.95 4.39 13.14
CA GLY A 165 -18.01 5.19 12.53
C GLY A 165 -17.59 5.92 11.25
N TYR A 166 -16.32 5.90 10.85
CA TYR A 166 -15.81 6.59 9.65
C TYR A 166 -15.38 5.62 8.55
N ILE A 167 -15.36 4.31 8.81
CA ILE A 167 -14.72 3.35 7.90
C ILE A 167 -15.41 3.23 6.55
N TYR A 168 -16.75 3.31 6.52
CA TYR A 168 -17.54 3.30 5.29
C TYR A 168 -17.21 4.50 4.41
N GLU A 169 -17.34 5.70 4.97
CA GLU A 169 -17.00 6.95 4.26
C GLU A 169 -15.54 6.98 3.80
N ALA A 170 -14.61 6.53 4.66
CA ALA A 170 -13.19 6.50 4.30
C ALA A 170 -12.91 5.53 3.16
N MET A 171 -13.59 4.38 3.12
CA MET A 171 -13.48 3.41 2.03
C MET A 171 -14.09 3.95 0.73
N ASP A 172 -15.26 4.59 0.81
CA ASP A 172 -15.91 5.20 -0.36
C ASP A 172 -15.04 6.30 -0.97
N ARG A 173 -14.54 7.22 -0.15
CA ARG A 173 -13.56 8.23 -0.56
C ARG A 173 -12.29 7.62 -1.14
N ALA A 174 -11.84 6.48 -0.62
CA ALA A 174 -10.67 5.80 -1.15
C ALA A 174 -10.96 5.24 -2.56
N LYS A 175 -12.10 4.58 -2.78
CA LYS A 175 -12.53 4.11 -4.11
C LYS A 175 -12.68 5.28 -5.08
N GLU A 176 -13.33 6.37 -4.68
CA GLU A 176 -13.48 7.58 -5.49
C GLU A 176 -12.12 8.20 -5.86
N ALA A 177 -11.20 8.31 -4.91
CA ALA A 177 -9.84 8.80 -5.19
C ALA A 177 -9.09 7.91 -6.19
N ILE A 178 -9.25 6.59 -6.11
CA ILE A 178 -8.69 5.65 -7.09
C ILE A 178 -9.32 5.91 -8.47
N ALA A 179 -10.64 5.91 -8.58
CA ALA A 179 -11.35 6.11 -9.84
C ALA A 179 -10.98 7.44 -10.51
N SER A 180 -11.00 8.52 -9.74
CA SER A 180 -10.62 9.86 -10.20
C SER A 180 -9.16 9.92 -10.66
N SER A 181 -8.22 9.20 -10.02
CA SER A 181 -6.81 9.16 -10.44
C SER A 181 -6.57 8.53 -11.81
N PHE A 182 -7.56 7.76 -12.31
CA PHE A 182 -7.57 7.14 -13.62
C PHE A 182 -8.56 7.79 -14.58
N GLY A 183 -9.07 9.00 -14.28
CA GLY A 183 -10.03 9.70 -15.13
C GLY A 183 -11.38 9.01 -15.23
N ARG A 184 -11.75 8.22 -14.21
CA ARG A 184 -12.99 7.42 -14.15
C ARG A 184 -13.14 6.41 -15.29
N HIS A 185 -12.02 6.04 -15.90
CA HIS A 185 -11.92 4.96 -16.87
C HIS A 185 -11.93 3.60 -16.15
N GLU A 186 -13.13 3.04 -16.00
CA GLU A 186 -13.41 1.84 -15.19
C GLU A 186 -12.50 0.66 -15.54
N GLU A 187 -12.17 0.47 -16.83
CA GLU A 187 -11.33 -0.64 -17.30
C GLU A 187 -9.95 -0.68 -16.65
N LYS A 188 -9.47 0.44 -16.09
CA LYS A 188 -8.15 0.55 -15.45
C LYS A 188 -8.15 0.13 -13.98
N TYR A 189 -9.29 0.19 -13.30
CA TYR A 189 -9.38 -0.08 -11.85
C TYR A 189 -10.47 -1.09 -11.47
N LYS A 190 -11.28 -1.58 -12.40
CA LYS A 190 -12.32 -2.57 -12.15
C LYS A 190 -11.81 -3.78 -11.36
N HIS A 191 -10.70 -4.38 -11.80
CA HIS A 191 -10.14 -5.53 -11.12
C HIS A 191 -9.61 -5.20 -9.71
N ILE A 192 -9.16 -3.96 -9.49
CA ILE A 192 -8.78 -3.49 -8.15
C ILE A 192 -10.01 -3.41 -7.26
N PHE A 193 -11.13 -2.89 -7.77
CA PHE A 193 -12.39 -2.82 -7.03
C PHE A 193 -12.93 -4.20 -6.71
N GLU A 194 -12.83 -5.17 -7.62
CA GLU A 194 -13.19 -6.57 -7.35
C GLU A 194 -12.41 -7.15 -6.16
N ILE A 195 -11.10 -6.86 -6.05
CA ILE A 195 -10.28 -7.29 -4.91
C ILE A 195 -10.74 -6.60 -3.61
N ILE A 196 -10.95 -5.28 -3.66
CA ILE A 196 -11.41 -4.49 -2.51
C ILE A 196 -12.76 -5.01 -2.03
N ASP A 197 -13.73 -5.13 -2.93
CA ASP A 197 -15.11 -5.49 -2.64
C ASP A 197 -15.19 -6.93 -2.13
N LYS A 198 -14.44 -7.87 -2.71
CA LYS A 198 -14.36 -9.25 -2.21
C LYS A 198 -13.90 -9.31 -0.75
N ARG A 199 -12.86 -8.55 -0.38
CA ARG A 199 -12.36 -8.53 1.01
C ARG A 199 -13.27 -7.72 1.92
N TRP A 200 -13.86 -6.65 1.40
CA TRP A 200 -14.82 -5.82 2.11
C TRP A 200 -16.03 -6.65 2.55
N GLU A 201 -16.72 -7.30 1.60
CA GLU A 201 -17.91 -8.10 1.87
C GLU A 201 -17.63 -9.30 2.76
N CYS A 202 -16.46 -9.95 2.61
CA CYS A 202 -16.12 -11.10 3.44
C CYS A 202 -15.73 -10.73 4.87
N GLN A 203 -15.22 -9.52 5.13
CA GLN A 203 -14.53 -9.21 6.39
C GLN A 203 -15.01 -7.92 7.04
N LEU A 204 -14.95 -6.80 6.32
CA LEU A 204 -15.20 -5.46 6.86
C LEU A 204 -16.67 -5.07 6.90
N HIS A 205 -17.50 -5.62 6.02
CA HIS A 205 -18.94 -5.36 5.99
C HIS A 205 -19.63 -6.11 7.14
N GLN A 206 -19.64 -5.50 8.33
CA GLN A 206 -20.26 -6.05 9.53
C GLN A 206 -21.36 -5.13 10.06
N PRO A 207 -22.48 -5.67 10.59
CA PRO A 207 -23.56 -4.86 11.16
C PRO A 207 -23.08 -3.82 12.18
N LEU A 208 -22.06 -4.15 12.98
CA LEU A 208 -21.48 -3.25 13.96
C LEU A 208 -20.82 -2.02 13.32
N HIS A 209 -20.07 -2.22 12.22
CA HIS A 209 -19.45 -1.11 11.48
C HIS A 209 -20.54 -0.26 10.81
N THR A 210 -21.58 -0.90 10.26
CA THR A 210 -22.72 -0.22 9.63
C THR A 210 -23.48 0.63 10.64
N ALA A 211 -23.83 0.07 11.80
CA ALA A 211 -24.49 0.80 12.87
C ALA A 211 -23.65 1.99 13.34
N SER A 212 -22.35 1.79 13.51
CA SER A 212 -21.42 2.87 13.90
C SER A 212 -21.38 4.01 12.88
N PHE A 213 -21.48 3.69 11.58
CA PHE A 213 -21.55 4.68 10.51
C PHE A 213 -22.88 5.47 10.57
N TYR A 214 -24.02 4.78 10.71
CA TYR A 214 -25.32 5.45 10.82
C TYR A 214 -25.43 6.35 12.05
N LEU A 215 -24.80 5.98 13.15
CA LEU A 215 -24.78 6.77 14.39
C LEU A 215 -23.78 7.93 14.35
N ASN A 216 -22.97 8.06 13.29
CA ASN A 216 -22.04 9.16 13.14
C ASN A 216 -22.75 10.41 12.57
N LEU A 217 -23.28 11.24 13.47
CA LEU A 217 -24.06 12.43 13.14
C LEU A 217 -23.32 13.43 12.23
N LYS A 218 -21.98 13.42 12.20
CA LYS A 218 -21.18 14.31 11.34
C LYS A 218 -21.39 14.09 9.84
N PHE A 219 -21.97 12.98 9.43
CA PHE A 219 -22.31 12.74 8.03
C PHE A 219 -23.71 13.22 7.64
N TYR A 220 -24.52 13.61 8.62
CA TYR A 220 -25.91 14.01 8.41
C TYR A 220 -26.19 15.48 8.76
N TYR A 221 -25.30 16.11 9.55
CA TYR A 221 -25.42 17.50 9.97
C TYR A 221 -24.12 18.25 9.64
N ASP A 222 -24.23 19.34 8.88
CA ASP A 222 -23.11 20.18 8.44
C ASP A 222 -22.54 21.09 9.55
N ASP A 223 -23.21 21.16 10.71
CA ASP A 223 -22.80 21.97 11.85
C ASP A 223 -22.50 21.11 13.08
N ALA A 224 -21.21 20.99 13.40
CA ALA A 224 -20.76 20.65 14.74
C ALA A 224 -20.94 21.87 15.67
N GLU A 225 -22.17 22.30 15.91
CA GLU A 225 -22.42 23.06 17.14
C GLU A 225 -22.48 22.07 18.31
N ARG A 226 -21.41 22.16 19.11
CA ARG A 226 -21.28 21.73 20.51
C ARG A 226 -22.46 20.94 21.07
N ILE A 227 -22.21 19.66 21.33
CA ILE A 227 -22.71 19.07 22.57
C ILE A 227 -21.46 18.56 23.28
N ASP A 228 -20.79 19.50 23.95
CA ASP A 228 -19.91 19.24 25.08
C ASP A 228 -20.79 18.85 26.28
#